data_AF-A0A2W5E9U5-F1
#
_entry.id   AF-A0A2W5E9U5-F1
#
_cell.length_a   1.000
_cell.length_b   1.000
_cell.length_c   1.000
_cell.angle_alpha   90.00
_cell.angle_beta   90.00
_cell.angle_gamma   90.00
#
_symmetry.space_group_name_H-M   'P 1'
#
loop_
_entity.id
_entity.type
_entity.pdbx_description
1 polymer ?
#
loop_
_entity_poly.entity_id
_entity_poly.type
_entity_poly.pdbx_seq_one_letter_code
_entity_poly.pdbx_strand_id
1 'polypeptide(L)'
;MKKVILFLFVAFMARNMSAQNVQTLRIDPESAVGGNVTDFFDSVTYIPLETTKDVLIGDMQHLQVSKNYIYFSSRDSKCIYVFDKSGKFVAKIDRLPHALGGERSISVGFFFGNAVIDLHKD
;
A
#
# COMPACT_ATOMS: atom_id res chain seq x y z
N MET A 1 18.84 2.03 54.20
CA MET A 1 18.78 3.36 53.56
C MET A 1 19.02 3.31 52.05
N LYS A 2 20.10 2.71 51.55
CA LYS A 2 20.42 2.64 50.09
C LYS A 2 19.32 2.00 49.21
N LYS A 3 18.66 0.93 49.69
CA LYS A 3 17.61 0.21 48.95
C LYS A 3 16.33 1.05 48.74
N VAL A 4 16.03 1.95 49.68
CA VAL A 4 14.84 2.82 49.61
C VAL A 4 15.05 3.93 48.58
N ILE A 5 16.27 4.47 48.50
CA ILE A 5 16.66 5.47 47.51
C ILE A 5 16.57 4.89 46.09
N LEU A 6 17.05 3.66 45.90
CA LEU A 6 16.95 2.97 44.60
C LEU A 6 15.49 2.77 44.17
N PHE A 7 14.62 2.41 45.11
CA PHE A 7 13.20 2.22 44.84
C PHE A 7 12.50 3.53 44.45
N LEU A 8 12.82 4.64 45.13
CA LEU A 8 12.30 5.97 44.79
C LEU A 8 12.80 6.46 43.42
N PHE A 9 14.05 6.15 43.07
CA PHE A 9 14.62 6.54 41.77
C PHE A 9 13.96 5.80 40.59
N VAL A 10 13.69 4.50 40.75
CA VAL A 10 12.96 3.70 39.74
C VAL A 10 11.52 4.19 39.58
N ALA A 11 10.84 4.52 40.69
CA ALA A 11 9.49 5.09 40.67
C ALA A 11 9.45 6.46 39.98
N PHE A 12 10.51 7.28 40.12
CA PHE A 12 10.62 8.57 39.45
C PHE A 12 10.80 8.43 37.93
N MET A 13 11.65 7.51 37.48
CA MET A 13 11.87 7.23 36.06
C MET A 13 10.61 6.76 35.35
N ALA A 14 9.79 5.92 35.99
CA ALA A 14 8.55 5.38 35.41
C ALA A 14 7.48 6.44 35.11
N ARG A 15 7.58 7.67 35.65
CA ARG A 15 6.61 8.74 35.40
C ARG A 15 6.83 9.49 34.09
N ASN A 16 7.96 9.30 33.40
CA ASN A 16 8.28 10.02 32.15
C ASN A 16 7.72 9.34 30.89
N MET A 17 6.62 8.60 30.99
CA MET A 17 5.88 8.15 29.80
C MET A 17 5.13 9.34 29.20
N SER A 18 5.77 10.02 28.25
CA SER A 18 5.13 11.09 27.47
C SER A 18 3.94 10.56 26.68
N ALA A 19 2.82 11.25 26.80
CA ALA A 19 1.70 11.13 25.87
C ALA A 19 2.20 11.52 24.47
N GLN A 20 2.18 10.57 23.54
CA GLN A 20 2.59 10.81 22.16
C GLN A 20 1.63 11.84 21.54
N ASN A 21 2.18 12.96 21.04
CA ASN A 21 1.40 13.99 20.37
C ASN A 21 0.89 13.43 19.03
N VAL A 22 -0.39 13.04 18.97
CA VAL A 22 -1.01 12.55 17.75
C VAL A 22 -1.31 13.75 16.85
N GLN A 23 -0.48 13.94 15.81
CA GLN A 23 -0.79 14.92 14.77
C GLN A 23 -1.95 14.41 13.92
N THR A 24 -3.01 15.20 13.80
CA THR A 24 -4.16 14.87 12.96
C THR A 24 -4.05 15.64 11.64
N LEU A 25 -3.84 14.92 10.54
CA LEU A 25 -3.88 15.49 9.19
C LEU A 25 -5.34 15.58 8.73
N ARG A 26 -5.85 16.80 8.50
CA ARG A 26 -7.19 17.02 7.94
C ARG A 26 -7.05 17.46 6.49
N ILE A 27 -7.69 16.72 5.58
CA ILE A 27 -7.76 17.04 4.16
C ILE A 27 -9.20 17.47 3.88
N ASP A 28 -9.39 18.69 3.39
CA ASP A 28 -10.69 19.17 2.91
C ASP A 28 -10.76 19.00 1.38
N PRO A 29 -11.54 18.03 0.88
CA PRO A 29 -11.62 17.75 -0.55
C PRO A 29 -12.23 18.88 -1.36
N GLU A 30 -13.12 19.70 -0.77
CA GLU A 30 -13.81 20.79 -1.49
C GLU A 30 -12.88 21.97 -1.74
N SER A 31 -11.89 22.16 -0.86
CA SER A 31 -10.84 23.17 -0.99
C SER A 31 -9.63 22.72 -1.81
N ALA A 32 -9.61 21.49 -2.33
CA ALA A 32 -8.47 20.94 -3.04
C ALA A 32 -8.28 21.67 -4.39
N VAL A 33 -7.23 22.48 -4.52
CA VAL A 33 -6.94 23.29 -5.72
C VAL A 33 -6.30 22.46 -6.85
N GLY A 34 -6.14 21.14 -6.66
CA GLY A 34 -5.28 20.33 -7.52
C GLY A 34 -3.80 20.76 -7.39
N GLY A 35 -2.93 20.11 -8.14
CA GLY A 35 -1.49 20.38 -8.15
C GLY A 35 -0.84 19.61 -9.30
N ASN A 36 0.37 20.00 -9.71
CA ASN A 36 1.07 19.22 -10.73
C ASN A 36 1.61 17.94 -10.08
N VAL A 37 1.51 16.81 -10.79
CA VAL A 37 2.10 15.54 -10.32
C VAL A 37 3.60 15.70 -10.07
N THR A 38 4.28 16.52 -10.88
CA THR A 38 5.71 16.82 -10.73
C THR A 38 6.05 17.58 -9.46
N ASP A 39 5.09 18.22 -8.80
CA ASP A 39 5.34 18.94 -7.54
C ASP A 39 5.48 17.96 -6.35
N PHE A 40 4.97 16.74 -6.51
CA PHE A 40 4.91 15.74 -5.44
C PHE A 40 5.76 14.50 -5.72
N PHE A 41 5.98 14.16 -6.99
CA PHE A 41 6.65 12.94 -7.43
C PHE A 41 7.75 13.28 -8.43
N ASP A 42 8.90 12.63 -8.28
CA ASP A 42 10.08 12.84 -9.13
C ASP A 42 9.92 12.14 -10.49
N SER A 43 9.17 11.03 -10.52
CA SER A 43 8.92 10.30 -11.76
C SER A 43 7.53 9.64 -11.79
N VAL A 44 7.01 9.55 -13.01
CA VAL A 44 5.76 8.86 -13.35
C VAL A 44 6.09 7.80 -14.38
N THR A 45 5.92 6.53 -14.03
CA THR A 45 6.20 5.41 -14.94
C THR A 45 4.92 4.71 -15.33
N TYR A 46 4.72 4.54 -16.63
CA TYR A 46 3.63 3.75 -17.19
C TYR A 46 4.10 2.32 -17.46
N ILE A 47 3.51 1.34 -16.77
CA ILE A 47 3.88 -0.06 -16.89
C ILE A 47 2.76 -0.80 -17.64
N PRO A 48 2.94 -1.14 -18.94
CA PRO A 48 1.96 -1.91 -19.69
C PRO A 48 1.97 -3.36 -19.20
N LEU A 49 0.80 -3.90 -18.86
CA LEU A 49 0.68 -5.28 -18.42
C LEU A 49 0.46 -6.22 -19.61
N GLU A 50 1.15 -7.35 -19.60
CA GLU A 50 0.99 -8.42 -20.58
C GLU A 50 -0.46 -8.92 -20.60
N THR A 51 -1.08 -8.85 -21.78
CA THR A 51 -2.44 -9.34 -22.02
C THR A 51 -2.39 -10.49 -23.03
N THR A 52 -2.98 -11.62 -22.66
CA THR A 52 -3.18 -12.77 -23.55
C THR A 52 -4.64 -13.19 -23.50
N LYS A 53 -5.07 -14.12 -24.37
CA LYS A 53 -6.44 -14.64 -24.33
C LYS A 53 -6.79 -15.28 -22.98
N ASP A 54 -5.78 -15.82 -22.28
CA ASP A 54 -5.92 -16.45 -20.96
C ASP A 54 -5.72 -15.48 -19.79
N VAL A 55 -5.13 -14.31 -20.06
CA VAL A 55 -4.88 -13.21 -19.12
C VAL A 55 -5.67 -11.98 -19.58
N LEU A 56 -6.99 -12.07 -19.45
CA LEU A 56 -7.89 -10.94 -19.68
C LEU A 56 -7.89 -10.05 -18.44
N ILE A 57 -7.31 -8.87 -18.58
CA ILE A 57 -7.34 -7.83 -17.57
C ILE A 57 -8.72 -7.16 -17.66
N GLY A 58 -9.68 -7.74 -16.93
CA GLY A 58 -11.04 -7.20 -16.75
C GLY A 58 -11.11 -6.19 -15.59
N ASP A 59 -12.17 -6.26 -14.77
CA ASP A 59 -12.33 -5.38 -13.59
C ASP A 59 -11.19 -5.61 -12.58
N MET A 60 -10.24 -4.68 -12.56
CA MET A 60 -9.07 -4.68 -11.67
C MET A 60 -9.45 -4.13 -10.30
N GLN A 61 -9.25 -4.94 -9.26
CA GLN A 61 -9.54 -4.57 -7.87
C GLN A 61 -8.35 -4.84 -6.98
N HIS A 62 -8.16 -4.02 -5.96
CA HIS A 62 -7.08 -4.19 -4.98
C HIS A 62 -5.70 -4.27 -5.64
N LEU A 63 -5.40 -3.33 -6.54
CA LEU A 63 -4.07 -3.18 -7.12
C LEU A 63 -3.06 -2.83 -6.01
N GLN A 64 -1.95 -3.54 -5.99
CA GLN A 64 -0.83 -3.28 -5.12
C GLN A 64 0.47 -3.42 -5.88
N VAL A 65 1.35 -2.45 -5.67
CA VAL A 65 2.71 -2.43 -6.21
C VAL A 65 3.66 -2.64 -5.05
N SER A 66 4.45 -3.70 -5.14
CA SER A 66 5.52 -4.01 -4.20
C SER A 66 6.88 -3.74 -4.85
N LYS A 67 7.96 -3.97 -4.09
CA LYS A 67 9.33 -3.85 -4.61
C LYS A 67 9.58 -4.72 -5.84
N ASN A 68 9.02 -5.93 -5.87
CA ASN A 68 9.36 -6.95 -6.87
C ASN A 68 8.20 -7.25 -7.84
N TYR A 69 6.96 -7.01 -7.43
CA TYR A 69 5.77 -7.45 -8.15
C TYR A 69 4.66 -6.41 -8.14
N ILE A 70 3.87 -6.45 -9.21
CA ILE A 70 2.58 -5.78 -9.35
C ILE A 70 1.52 -6.87 -9.25
N TYR A 71 0.53 -6.71 -8.38
CA TYR A 71 -0.55 -7.69 -8.29
C TYR A 71 -1.89 -7.02 -8.05
N PHE A 72 -2.92 -7.66 -8.56
CA PHE A 72 -4.30 -7.22 -8.39
C PHE A 72 -5.23 -8.43 -8.38
N SER A 73 -6.37 -8.26 -7.72
CA SER A 73 -7.49 -9.19 -7.81
C SER A 73 -8.45 -8.80 -8.92
N SER A 74 -9.11 -9.75 -9.55
CA SER A 74 -10.16 -9.48 -10.52
C SER A 74 -11.50 -9.96 -9.99
N ARG A 75 -12.52 -9.08 -10.05
CA ARG A 75 -13.88 -9.43 -9.62
C ARG A 75 -14.45 -10.59 -10.43
N ASP A 76 -14.24 -10.56 -11.74
CA ASP A 76 -14.82 -11.52 -12.68
C ASP A 76 -14.22 -12.91 -12.53
N SER A 77 -12.89 -12.98 -12.39
CA SER A 77 -12.19 -14.26 -12.32
C SER A 77 -11.99 -14.78 -10.90
N LYS A 78 -12.23 -13.96 -9.86
CA LYS A 78 -11.96 -14.30 -8.44
C LYS A 78 -10.55 -14.83 -8.21
N CYS A 79 -9.59 -14.33 -8.99
CA CYS A 79 -8.19 -14.72 -8.95
C CYS A 79 -7.32 -13.50 -8.64
N ILE A 80 -6.12 -13.75 -8.14
CA ILE A 80 -5.05 -12.74 -8.05
C ILE A 80 -4.12 -12.94 -9.25
N TYR A 81 -3.86 -11.88 -10.01
CA TYR A 81 -2.85 -11.86 -11.06
C TYR A 81 -1.58 -11.22 -10.51
N VAL A 82 -0.44 -11.82 -10.85
CA VAL A 82 0.89 -11.37 -10.43
C VAL A 82 1.71 -11.11 -11.67
N PHE A 83 2.28 -9.91 -11.72
CA PHE A 83 3.17 -9.43 -12.77
C PHE A 83 4.49 -8.99 -12.15
N ASP A 84 5.57 -9.09 -12.90
CA ASP A 84 6.84 -8.47 -12.51
C ASP A 84 6.79 -6.95 -12.74
N LYS A 85 7.86 -6.24 -12.36
CA LYS A 85 7.97 -4.79 -12.54
C LYS A 85 8.08 -4.33 -13.99
N SER A 86 8.36 -5.23 -14.94
CA SER A 86 8.33 -4.93 -16.37
C SER A 86 6.91 -5.04 -16.97
N GLY A 87 5.95 -5.54 -16.19
CA GLY A 87 4.59 -5.80 -16.65
C GLY A 87 4.40 -7.17 -17.27
N LYS A 88 5.38 -8.07 -17.17
CA LYS A 88 5.26 -9.45 -17.67
C LYS A 88 4.44 -10.30 -16.72
N PHE A 89 3.59 -11.16 -17.26
CA PHE A 89 2.79 -12.08 -16.45
C PHE A 89 3.67 -13.12 -15.78
N VAL A 90 3.51 -13.28 -14.45
CA VAL A 90 4.26 -14.23 -13.64
C VAL A 90 3.38 -15.39 -13.21
N ALA A 91 2.20 -15.10 -12.64
CA ALA A 91 1.33 -16.13 -12.09
C ALA A 91 -0.12 -15.68 -11.94
N LYS A 92 -1.02 -16.67 -11.89
CA LYS A 92 -2.43 -16.53 -11.52
C LYS A 92 -2.70 -17.42 -10.30
N ILE A 93 -3.27 -16.84 -9.26
CA ILE A 93 -3.64 -17.54 -8.03
C ILE A 93 -5.17 -17.62 -8.00
N ASP A 94 -5.71 -18.81 -8.23
CA ASP A 94 -7.15 -19.10 -8.32
C ASP A 94 -7.71 -19.86 -7.10
N ARG A 95 -6.82 -20.30 -6.19
CA ARG A 95 -7.17 -20.89 -4.89
C ARG A 95 -6.48 -20.12 -3.77
N LEU A 96 -7.21 -19.20 -3.14
CA LEU A 96 -6.87 -18.80 -1.78
C LEU A 96 -7.30 -19.93 -0.84
N PRO A 97 -6.42 -20.45 0.05
CA PRO A 97 -6.86 -21.31 1.13
C PRO A 97 -7.94 -20.56 1.92
N HIS A 98 -9.03 -21.27 2.22
CA HIS A 98 -10.30 -20.79 2.79
C HIS A 98 -10.18 -20.10 4.17
N ALA A 99 -8.97 -19.76 4.62
CA ALA A 99 -8.62 -19.40 6.00
C ALA A 99 -7.97 -18.01 6.18
N LEU A 100 -7.74 -17.22 5.13
CA LEU A 100 -7.19 -15.87 5.30
C LEU A 100 -8.30 -14.81 5.19
N GLY A 101 -9.19 -14.83 6.18
CA GLY A 101 -9.89 -13.61 6.59
C GLY A 101 -8.92 -12.76 7.40
N GLY A 102 -8.48 -11.63 6.86
CA GLY A 102 -7.58 -10.75 7.61
C GLY A 102 -7.05 -9.54 6.85
N GLU A 103 -7.62 -8.39 7.19
CA GLU A 103 -7.11 -7.02 7.09
C GLU A 103 -7.14 -6.28 5.73
N ARG A 104 -7.73 -5.09 5.80
CA ARG A 104 -7.96 -4.13 4.72
C ARG A 104 -6.68 -3.31 4.55
N SER A 105 -5.86 -3.63 3.56
CA SER A 105 -4.81 -2.71 3.10
C SER A 105 -5.44 -1.67 2.18
N ILE A 106 -5.29 -0.40 2.53
CA ILE A 106 -5.61 0.71 1.62
C ILE A 106 -4.39 0.88 0.72
N SER A 107 -4.44 0.25 -0.46
CA SER A 107 -3.47 0.45 -1.53
C SER A 107 -4.14 1.32 -2.58
N VAL A 108 -3.69 2.58 -2.70
CA VAL A 108 -4.14 3.49 -3.76
C VAL A 108 -3.19 3.29 -4.95
N GLY A 109 -3.52 2.34 -5.82
CA GLY A 109 -2.93 2.23 -7.15
C GLY A 109 -3.86 2.85 -8.18
N PHE A 110 -3.35 3.77 -9.00
CA PHE A 110 -4.10 4.31 -10.13
C PHE A 110 -3.84 3.45 -11.37
N PHE A 111 -4.92 3.06 -12.05
CA PHE A 111 -4.87 2.25 -13.26
C PHE A 111 -5.61 2.95 -14.40
N PHE A 112 -5.09 2.78 -15.61
CA PHE A 112 -5.71 3.26 -16.85
C PHE A 112 -5.71 2.12 -17.87
N GLY A 113 -6.86 1.46 -18.03
CA GLY A 113 -6.98 0.31 -18.92
C GLY A 113 -6.13 -0.87 -18.45
N ASN A 114 -5.18 -1.30 -19.28
CA ASN A 114 -4.29 -2.44 -19.03
C ASN A 114 -2.92 -2.05 -18.44
N ALA A 115 -2.82 -0.88 -17.80
CA ALA A 115 -1.55 -0.39 -17.28
C ALA A 115 -1.67 0.24 -15.91
N VAL A 116 -0.53 0.19 -15.22
CA VAL A 116 -0.35 0.72 -13.88
C VAL A 116 0.55 1.94 -13.95
N ILE A 117 0.13 3.00 -13.24
CA ILE A 117 0.98 4.16 -13.01
C ILE A 117 1.70 3.97 -11.69
N ASP A 118 3.02 3.87 -11.75
CA ASP A 118 3.89 3.83 -10.57
C ASP A 118 4.45 5.23 -10.32
N LEU A 119 4.21 5.76 -9.12
CA LEU A 119 4.63 7.10 -8.70
C LEU A 119 5.77 6.95 -7.69
N HIS A 120 6.91 7.55 -7.96
CA HIS A 120 8.09 7.48 -7.10
C HIS A 120 8.43 8.85 -6.49
N LYS A 121 8.87 8.83 -5.23
CA LYS A 121 9.40 9.97 -4.49
C LYS A 121 10.60 9.46 -3.69
N ASP A 122 11.77 10.07 -3.87
CA ASP A 122 13.02 9.70 -3.17
C ASP A 122 12.99 10.03 -1.66
#